data_AF-A0A078GDN5-F1
#
_entry.id   AF-A0A078GDN5-F1
#
_cell.length_a   1.000
_cell.length_b   1.000
_cell.length_c   1.000
_cell.angle_alpha   90.00
_cell.angle_beta   90.00
_cell.angle_gamma   90.00
#
_symmetry.space_group_name_H-M   'P 1'
#
loop_
_entity.id
_entity.type
_entity.pdbx_description
1 polymer ?
#
loop_
_entity_poly.entity_id
_entity_poly.type
_entity_poly.pdbx_seq_one_letter_code
_entity_poly.pdbx_strand_id
1 'polypeptide(L)'
;MAQKCAIGLISAVAASVSLSQSKVAAADGPFTFPPANPQQQAASSPPSTAGEESSAPPPPPRARNDNPRTSSGGFDPEALERGAKALKEINNSSYAKNVFESIKQQEETKQTEFAAKAQEYKAMQAQAETERQKVIYDEHKKLAQHQAQTKSQMARYEDDLARKRMQASVFTG
;
A
#
# COMPACT_ATOMS: atom_id res chain seq x y z
N MET A 1 37.55 37.53 -12.30
CA MET A 1 37.20 36.42 -11.40
C MET A 1 35.70 36.49 -11.11
N ALA A 2 34.88 35.71 -11.82
CA ALA A 2 33.44 35.69 -11.62
C ALA A 2 33.05 34.47 -10.77
N GLN A 3 32.62 34.70 -9.53
CA GLN A 3 32.11 33.66 -8.65
C GLN A 3 30.59 33.58 -8.80
N LYS A 4 30.12 32.39 -9.19
CA LYS A 4 28.72 32.04 -9.41
C LYS A 4 28.07 31.76 -8.05
N CYS A 5 27.09 32.58 -7.65
CA CYS A 5 26.21 32.26 -6.53
C CYS A 5 25.02 31.45 -7.04
N ALA A 6 24.99 30.15 -6.71
CA ALA A 6 23.80 29.32 -6.81
C ALA A 6 23.36 29.02 -5.37
N ILE A 7 22.30 29.68 -4.91
CA ILE A 7 21.67 29.40 -3.61
C ILE A 7 20.45 28.54 -3.89
N GLY A 8 20.54 27.29 -3.44
CA GLY A 8 19.51 26.26 -3.62
C GLY A 8 18.27 26.52 -2.78
N LEU A 9 17.11 26.25 -3.38
CA LEU A 9 15.82 26.22 -2.72
C LEU A 9 15.65 24.85 -2.04
N ILE A 10 15.58 24.85 -0.71
CA ILE A 10 15.30 23.67 0.09
C ILE A 10 13.80 23.66 0.39
N SER A 11 13.03 22.85 -0.35
CA SER A 11 11.62 22.61 -0.04
C SER A 11 11.52 21.65 1.15
N ALA A 12 11.02 22.15 2.27
CA ALA A 12 10.62 21.35 3.41
C ALA A 12 9.19 20.83 3.18
N VAL A 13 9.05 19.50 3.03
CA VAL A 13 7.75 18.84 3.14
C VAL A 13 7.78 17.88 4.33
N ALA A 14 7.18 18.33 5.43
CA ALA A 14 6.86 17.47 6.56
C ALA A 14 5.49 16.85 6.30
N ALA A 15 5.46 15.54 6.03
CA ALA A 15 4.23 14.76 6.02
C ALA A 15 4.23 13.86 7.26
N SER A 16 3.39 14.21 8.24
CA SER A 16 3.07 13.40 9.41
C SER A 16 2.27 12.17 8.98
N VAL A 17 2.85 10.98 9.17
CA VAL A 17 2.17 9.71 8.94
C VAL A 17 1.38 9.37 10.21
N SER A 18 0.08 9.65 10.20
CA SER A 18 -0.83 9.15 11.24
C SER A 18 -0.96 7.63 11.10
N LEU A 19 -0.47 6.90 12.11
CA LEU A 19 -0.63 5.47 12.26
C LEU A 19 -2.09 5.15 12.61
N SER A 20 -2.93 4.98 11.58
CA SER A 20 -4.27 4.42 11.74
C SER A 20 -4.20 2.91 11.59
N GLN A 21 -4.43 2.20 12.70
CA GLN A 21 -4.56 0.74 12.76
C GLN A 21 -5.68 0.27 11.82
N SER A 22 -5.30 -0.17 10.62
CA SER A 22 -6.21 -0.92 9.75
C SER A 22 -6.00 -2.41 10.05
N LYS A 23 -7.03 -3.02 10.62
CA LYS A 23 -7.17 -4.46 10.81
C LYS A 23 -7.15 -5.11 9.42
N VAL A 24 -5.98 -5.58 8.98
CA VAL A 24 -5.81 -6.34 7.74
C VAL A 24 -6.51 -7.69 7.92
N ALA A 25 -7.74 -7.81 7.41
CA ALA A 25 -8.37 -9.09 7.21
C ALA A 25 -7.86 -9.65 5.88
N ALA A 26 -6.76 -10.41 5.94
CA ALA A 26 -6.33 -11.26 4.83
C ALA A 26 -7.36 -12.39 4.68
N ALA A 27 -8.18 -12.33 3.64
CA ALA A 27 -9.10 -13.39 3.26
C ALA A 27 -8.58 -14.04 1.98
N ASP A 28 -7.56 -14.88 2.12
CA ASP A 28 -7.08 -15.76 1.07
C ASP A 28 -7.28 -17.21 1.55
N GLY A 29 -8.43 -17.77 1.24
CA GLY A 29 -8.85 -19.10 1.64
C GLY A 29 -9.96 -19.61 0.73
N PRO A 30 -10.02 -20.93 0.44
CA PRO A 30 -11.01 -21.47 -0.47
C PRO A 30 -12.43 -21.26 0.06
N PHE A 31 -13.29 -20.66 -0.77
CA PHE A 31 -14.70 -20.38 -0.48
C PHE A 31 -15.42 -21.64 0.04
N THR A 32 -15.68 -21.69 1.34
CA THR A 32 -16.53 -22.70 1.98
C THR A 32 -17.75 -21.99 2.53
N PHE A 33 -18.92 -22.22 1.91
CA PHE A 33 -20.18 -21.63 2.35
C PHE A 33 -20.77 -22.46 3.50
N PRO A 34 -21.03 -21.87 4.68
CA PRO A 34 -21.78 -22.54 5.73
C PRO A 34 -23.27 -22.64 5.32
N PRO A 35 -23.98 -23.73 5.64
CA PRO A 35 -25.42 -23.82 5.39
C PRO A 35 -26.18 -22.81 6.26
N ALA A 36 -27.08 -22.05 5.61
CA ALA A 36 -27.89 -21.02 6.24
C ALA A 36 -28.88 -21.62 7.24
N ASN A 37 -28.72 -21.29 8.53
CA ASN A 37 -29.71 -21.55 9.58
C ASN A 37 -30.54 -20.26 9.81
N PRO A 38 -31.83 -20.21 9.45
CA PRO A 38 -32.63 -18.99 9.55
C PRO A 38 -33.22 -18.85 10.95
N GLN A 39 -32.40 -18.48 11.94
CA GLN A 39 -32.93 -18.07 13.23
C GLN A 39 -31.95 -17.17 13.98
N GLN A 40 -32.15 -15.85 13.88
CA GLN A 40 -32.22 -14.90 15.01
C GLN A 40 -32.05 -13.45 14.52
N GLN A 41 -33.19 -12.77 14.39
CA GLN A 41 -33.30 -11.32 14.48
C GLN A 41 -33.15 -10.90 15.96
N ALA A 42 -32.28 -9.95 16.27
CA ALA A 42 -32.47 -9.02 17.38
C ALA A 42 -31.50 -7.81 17.29
N ALA A 43 -32.10 -6.65 17.04
CA ALA A 43 -31.78 -5.28 17.48
C ALA A 43 -30.35 -4.90 17.89
N SER A 44 -29.82 -3.82 17.27
CA SER A 44 -29.65 -2.52 17.96
C SER A 44 -28.97 -1.48 17.02
N SER A 45 -29.68 -0.39 16.74
CA SER A 45 -29.15 0.81 16.09
C SER A 45 -28.78 1.85 17.15
N PRO A 46 -27.63 2.53 17.08
CA PRO A 46 -27.43 3.81 17.75
C PRO A 46 -27.66 5.00 16.79
N PRO A 47 -27.94 6.19 17.34
CA PRO A 47 -28.57 7.30 16.62
C PRO A 47 -27.60 8.17 15.82
N SER A 48 -28.19 8.92 14.88
CA SER A 48 -27.58 10.00 14.11
C SER A 48 -26.91 11.06 14.98
N THR A 49 -25.69 11.44 14.63
CA THR A 49 -25.12 12.75 14.95
C THR A 49 -24.80 13.47 13.65
N ALA A 50 -25.58 14.51 13.36
CA ALA A 50 -25.23 15.52 12.37
C ALA A 50 -24.00 16.30 12.85
N GLY A 51 -23.06 16.54 11.95
CA GLY A 51 -21.89 17.38 12.15
C GLY A 51 -21.37 17.82 10.79
N GLU A 52 -21.22 19.13 10.65
CA GLU A 52 -21.13 19.90 9.42
C GLU A 52 -19.83 19.73 8.61
N GLU A 53 -19.97 20.03 7.31
CA GLU A 53 -19.04 20.63 6.34
C GLU A 53 -17.52 20.52 6.58
N SER A 54 -16.85 19.79 5.69
CA SER A 54 -15.49 20.14 5.26
C SER A 54 -15.33 19.87 3.76
N SER A 55 -15.13 20.95 3.03
CA SER A 55 -15.00 21.03 1.58
C SER A 55 -13.65 20.47 1.10
N ALA A 56 -13.63 19.20 0.74
CA ALA A 56 -12.57 18.61 -0.10
C ALA A 56 -13.11 18.42 -1.53
N PRO A 57 -12.37 18.84 -2.58
CA PRO A 57 -12.79 18.62 -3.95
C PRO A 57 -12.94 17.11 -4.20
N PRO A 58 -14.06 16.66 -4.81
CA PRO A 58 -14.34 15.25 -4.95
C PRO A 58 -13.27 14.58 -5.84
N PRO A 59 -12.77 13.38 -5.47
CA PRO A 59 -11.93 12.60 -6.36
C PRO A 59 -12.68 12.34 -7.68
N PRO A 60 -11.98 12.27 -8.83
CA PRO A 60 -12.62 11.99 -10.10
C PRO A 60 -13.48 10.74 -9.95
N PRO A 61 -14.73 10.75 -10.47
CA PRO A 61 -15.65 9.65 -10.29
C PRO A 61 -15.00 8.40 -10.85
N ARG A 62 -14.60 7.49 -9.96
CA ARG A 62 -14.30 6.12 -10.36
C ARG A 62 -15.56 5.66 -11.07
N ALA A 63 -15.45 5.20 -12.31
CA ALA A 63 -16.53 4.55 -13.04
C ALA A 63 -16.91 3.27 -12.29
N ARG A 64 -17.56 3.43 -11.15
CA ARG A 64 -18.18 2.38 -10.38
C ARG A 64 -19.49 2.18 -11.10
N ASN A 65 -19.66 0.98 -11.64
CA ASN A 65 -20.92 0.58 -12.22
C ASN A 65 -22.00 0.76 -11.13
N ASP A 66 -22.84 1.78 -11.29
CA ASP A 66 -23.92 2.14 -10.37
C ASP A 66 -25.15 1.23 -10.54
N ASN A 67 -25.14 0.30 -11.51
CA ASN A 67 -26.18 -0.71 -11.59
C ASN A 67 -26.03 -1.70 -10.44
N PRO A 68 -27.11 -1.99 -9.71
CA PRO A 68 -27.07 -2.95 -8.63
C PRO A 68 -26.72 -4.33 -9.22
N ARG A 69 -25.73 -5.01 -8.62
CA ARG A 69 -25.30 -6.38 -8.95
C ARG A 69 -26.38 -7.41 -8.56
N THR A 70 -27.64 -7.20 -8.96
CA THR A 70 -28.83 -7.94 -8.50
C THR A 70 -29.05 -9.28 -9.20
N SER A 71 -28.14 -9.71 -10.06
CA SER A 71 -27.96 -11.13 -10.35
C SER A 71 -26.54 -11.52 -9.99
N SER A 72 -26.36 -12.70 -9.41
CA SER A 72 -25.15 -13.19 -8.72
C SER A 72 -23.84 -13.22 -9.53
N GLY A 73 -23.80 -12.66 -10.74
CA GLY A 73 -22.62 -12.62 -11.63
C GLY A 73 -22.13 -11.23 -12.05
N GLY A 74 -22.70 -10.13 -11.55
CA GLY A 74 -22.30 -8.77 -11.99
C GLY A 74 -22.63 -8.47 -13.46
N PHE A 75 -23.56 -9.24 -14.03
CA PHE A 75 -24.00 -9.11 -15.40
C PHE A 75 -25.11 -8.06 -15.51
N ASP A 76 -24.93 -7.09 -16.40
CA ASP A 76 -25.88 -6.03 -16.68
C ASP A 76 -26.61 -6.31 -18.00
N PRO A 77 -27.89 -6.76 -17.97
CA PRO A 77 -28.62 -7.13 -19.19
C PRO A 77 -28.84 -5.93 -20.13
N GLU A 78 -28.98 -4.72 -19.58
CA GLU A 78 -29.15 -3.48 -20.36
C GLU A 78 -27.88 -3.10 -21.12
N ALA A 79 -26.71 -3.24 -20.47
CA ALA A 79 -25.42 -3.03 -21.14
C ALA A 79 -25.20 -4.04 -22.26
N LEU A 80 -25.62 -5.29 -22.06
CA LEU A 80 -25.56 -6.31 -23.10
C LEU A 80 -26.50 -5.99 -24.26
N GLU A 81 -27.76 -5.61 -24.01
CA GLU A 81 -28.71 -5.22 -25.07
C GLU A 81 -28.17 -4.03 -25.87
N ARG A 82 -27.61 -3.02 -25.19
CA ARG A 82 -26.97 -1.86 -25.82
C ARG A 82 -25.77 -2.28 -26.68
N GLY A 83 -24.94 -3.19 -26.19
CA GLY A 83 -23.81 -3.74 -26.95
C GLY A 83 -24.26 -4.51 -28.19
N ALA A 84 -25.28 -5.36 -28.07
CA ALA A 84 -25.84 -6.13 -29.18
C ALA A 84 -26.45 -5.21 -30.25
N LYS A 85 -27.16 -4.16 -29.85
CA LYS A 85 -27.72 -3.16 -30.76
C LYS A 85 -26.62 -2.38 -31.49
N ALA A 86 -25.60 -1.93 -30.77
CA ALA A 86 -24.44 -1.24 -31.36
C ALA A 86 -23.68 -2.14 -32.36
N LEU A 87 -23.50 -3.42 -32.05
CA LEU A 87 -22.88 -4.38 -32.97
C LEU A 87 -23.70 -4.57 -34.25
N LYS A 88 -25.04 -4.62 -34.13
CA LYS A 88 -25.94 -4.71 -35.29
C LYS A 88 -25.86 -3.45 -36.17
N GLU A 89 -25.80 -2.27 -35.56
CA GLU A 89 -25.62 -0.99 -36.25
C GLU A 89 -24.26 -0.90 -36.96
N ILE A 90 -23.17 -1.33 -36.30
CA ILE A 90 -21.83 -1.40 -36.90
C ILE A 90 -21.79 -2.37 -38.07
N ASN A 91 -22.37 -3.57 -37.94
CA ASN A 91 -22.37 -4.59 -38.99
C ASN A 91 -23.17 -4.16 -40.24
N ASN A 92 -24.22 -3.36 -40.06
CA ASN A 92 -25.00 -2.81 -41.17
C ASN A 92 -24.32 -1.62 -41.86
N SER A 93 -23.25 -1.07 -41.28
CA SER A 93 -22.46 0.04 -41.85
C SER A 93 -21.38 -0.47 -42.81
N SER A 94 -21.10 0.30 -43.87
CA SER A 94 -20.03 0.00 -44.83
C SER A 94 -18.62 0.06 -44.22
N TYR A 95 -18.46 0.73 -43.08
CA TYR A 95 -17.17 0.91 -42.39
C TYR A 95 -16.95 -0.02 -41.20
N ALA A 96 -17.75 -1.09 -41.07
CA ALA A 96 -17.69 -2.02 -39.94
C ALA A 96 -16.27 -2.47 -39.61
N LYS A 97 -15.47 -2.83 -40.62
CA LYS A 97 -14.09 -3.32 -40.48
C LYS A 97 -13.17 -2.29 -39.79
N ASN A 98 -13.23 -1.03 -40.21
CA ASN A 98 -12.39 0.04 -39.66
C ASN A 98 -12.74 0.34 -38.20
N VAL A 99 -14.02 0.23 -37.84
CA VAL A 99 -14.49 0.41 -36.46
C VAL A 99 -13.96 -0.72 -35.57
N PHE A 100 -14.05 -1.98 -36.00
CA PHE A 100 -13.48 -3.11 -35.26
C PHE A 100 -11.98 -2.99 -35.06
N GLU A 101 -11.25 -2.55 -36.09
CA GLU A 101 -9.82 -2.33 -36.01
C GLU A 101 -9.46 -1.22 -35.01
N SER A 102 -10.22 -0.11 -35.03
CA SER A 102 -10.04 0.99 -34.07
C SER A 102 -10.35 0.55 -32.62
N ILE A 103 -11.42 -0.23 -32.41
CA ILE A 103 -11.77 -0.78 -31.09
C ILE A 103 -10.67 -1.71 -30.60
N LYS A 104 -10.17 -2.59 -31.46
CA LYS A 104 -9.06 -3.50 -31.12
C LYS A 104 -7.82 -2.71 -30.69
N GLN A 105 -7.45 -1.68 -31.43
CA GLN A 105 -6.27 -0.88 -31.12
C GLN A 105 -6.43 -0.06 -29.83
N GLN A 106 -7.62 0.48 -29.57
CA GLN A 106 -7.93 1.13 -28.29
C GLN A 106 -7.85 0.16 -27.12
N GLU A 107 -8.37 -1.06 -27.27
CA GLU A 107 -8.33 -2.08 -26.22
C GLU A 107 -6.90 -2.55 -25.96
N GLU A 108 -6.10 -2.76 -27.00
CA GLU A 108 -4.67 -3.10 -26.88
C GLU A 108 -3.88 -1.99 -26.17
N THR A 109 -4.19 -0.72 -26.47
CA THR A 109 -3.58 0.43 -25.79
C THR A 109 -3.95 0.43 -24.31
N LYS A 110 -5.24 0.23 -23.96
CA LYS A 110 -5.69 0.13 -22.56
C LYS A 110 -5.01 -1.01 -21.83
N GLN A 111 -4.88 -2.18 -22.44
CA GLN A 111 -4.17 -3.32 -21.85
C GLN A 111 -2.71 -2.97 -21.56
N THR A 112 -2.06 -2.27 -22.49
CA THR A 112 -0.67 -1.80 -22.32
C THR A 112 -0.56 -0.78 -21.19
N GLU A 113 -1.50 0.17 -21.08
CA GLU A 113 -1.55 1.14 -19.99
C GLU A 113 -1.75 0.46 -18.63
N PHE A 114 -2.65 -0.52 -18.54
CA PHE A 114 -2.85 -1.30 -17.32
C PHE A 114 -1.61 -2.14 -16.98
N ALA A 115 -0.94 -2.73 -17.97
CA ALA A 115 0.28 -3.47 -17.77
C ALA A 115 1.43 -2.57 -17.28
N ALA A 116 1.60 -1.39 -17.88
CA ALA A 116 2.59 -0.39 -17.46
C ALA A 116 2.32 0.06 -16.02
N LYS A 117 1.07 0.39 -15.69
CA LYS A 117 0.68 0.78 -14.33
C LYS A 117 0.89 -0.35 -13.32
N ALA A 118 0.60 -1.60 -13.69
CA ALA A 118 0.89 -2.76 -12.85
C ALA A 118 2.39 -2.94 -12.61
N GLN A 119 3.22 -2.69 -13.63
CA GLN A 119 4.69 -2.71 -13.49
C GLN A 119 5.19 -1.58 -12.59
N GLU A 120 4.66 -0.37 -12.70
CA GLU A 120 4.98 0.75 -11.82
C GLU A 120 4.69 0.43 -10.35
N TYR A 121 3.51 -0.13 -10.07
CA TYR A 121 3.18 -0.56 -8.70
C TYR A 121 4.11 -1.64 -8.18
N LYS A 122 4.49 -2.62 -9.02
CA LYS A 122 5.47 -3.64 -8.64
C LYS A 122 6.85 -3.05 -8.36
N ALA A 123 7.29 -2.10 -9.18
CA ALA A 123 8.57 -1.41 -8.97
C ALA A 123 8.55 -0.60 -7.66
N MET A 124 7.47 0.15 -7.40
CA MET A 124 7.30 0.89 -6.16
C MET A 124 7.26 -0.02 -4.93
N GLN A 125 6.59 -1.17 -5.02
CA GLN A 125 6.57 -2.17 -3.96
C GLN A 125 7.97 -2.73 -3.67
N ALA A 126 8.72 -3.08 -4.72
CA ALA A 126 10.09 -3.58 -4.59
C ALA A 126 11.04 -2.54 -3.97
N GLN A 127 10.89 -1.25 -4.32
CA GLN A 127 11.63 -0.16 -3.71
C GLN A 127 11.31 -0.04 -2.21
N ALA A 128 10.02 -0.02 -1.85
CA ALA A 128 9.59 0.06 -0.46
C ALA A 128 10.11 -1.12 0.38
N GLU A 129 10.11 -2.34 -0.18
CA GLU A 129 10.67 -3.51 0.49
C GLU A 129 12.19 -3.39 0.68
N THR A 130 12.91 -2.90 -0.33
CA THR A 130 14.36 -2.67 -0.26
C THR A 130 14.70 -1.64 0.81
N GLU A 131 13.97 -0.52 0.86
CA GLU A 131 14.14 0.50 1.89
C GLU A 131 13.88 -0.04 3.28
N ARG A 132 12.81 -0.83 3.45
CA ARG A 132 12.50 -1.50 4.71
C ARG A 132 13.65 -2.39 5.17
N GLN A 133 14.20 -3.22 4.28
CA GLN A 133 15.33 -4.09 4.61
C GLN A 133 16.58 -3.28 5.00
N LYS A 134 16.87 -2.18 4.29
CA LYS A 134 17.98 -1.28 4.64
C LYS A 134 17.82 -0.69 6.03
N VAL A 135 16.64 -0.16 6.37
CA VAL A 135 16.37 0.42 7.69
C VAL A 135 16.58 -0.63 8.78
N ILE A 136 16.01 -1.83 8.62
CA ILE A 136 16.19 -2.93 9.61
C ILE A 136 17.66 -3.27 9.77
N TYR A 137 18.42 -3.37 8.67
CA TYR A 137 19.84 -3.68 8.72
C TYR A 137 20.64 -2.59 9.44
N ASP A 138 20.39 -1.32 9.12
CA ASP A 138 21.06 -0.18 9.74
C ASP A 138 20.76 -0.09 11.24
N GLU A 139 19.51 -0.34 11.64
CA GLU A 139 19.10 -0.43 13.04
C GLU A 139 19.82 -1.57 13.77
N HIS A 140 19.85 -2.77 13.18
CA HIS A 140 20.57 -3.91 13.73
C HIS A 140 22.06 -3.63 13.90
N LYS A 141 22.68 -3.03 12.87
CA LYS A 141 24.10 -2.67 12.89
C LYS A 141 24.39 -1.66 13.99
N LYS A 142 23.56 -0.63 14.14
CA LYS A 142 23.70 0.38 15.20
C LYS A 142 23.53 -0.23 16.59
N LEU A 143 22.55 -1.13 16.76
CA LEU A 143 22.34 -1.83 18.02
C LEU A 143 23.55 -2.71 18.39
N ALA A 144 24.05 -3.49 17.43
CA ALA A 144 25.23 -4.34 17.62
C ALA A 144 26.48 -3.52 17.97
N GLN A 145 26.68 -2.37 17.31
CA GLN A 145 27.77 -1.45 17.63
C GLN A 145 27.66 -0.92 19.06
N HIS A 146 26.47 -0.46 19.46
CA HIS A 146 26.25 0.04 20.82
C HIS A 146 26.48 -1.06 21.86
N GLN A 147 25.94 -2.26 21.62
CA GLN A 147 26.13 -3.41 22.51
C GLN A 147 27.61 -3.79 22.64
N ALA A 148 28.37 -3.82 21.53
CA ALA A 148 29.80 -4.10 21.55
C ALA A 148 30.56 -3.03 22.33
N GLN A 149 30.20 -1.74 22.14
CA GLN A 149 30.81 -0.63 22.88
C GLN A 149 30.54 -0.76 24.39
N THR A 150 29.29 -0.97 24.81
CA THR A 150 28.95 -1.17 26.22
C THR A 150 29.67 -2.38 26.80
N LYS A 151 29.68 -3.52 26.09
CA LYS A 151 30.36 -4.74 26.54
C LYS A 151 31.87 -4.51 26.70
N SER A 152 32.49 -3.77 25.78
CA SER A 152 33.91 -3.44 25.88
C SER A 152 34.22 -2.54 27.09
N GLN A 153 33.34 -1.58 27.42
CA GLN A 153 33.49 -0.74 28.60
C GLN A 153 33.31 -1.55 29.89
N MET A 154 32.31 -2.43 29.94
CA MET A 154 32.08 -3.32 31.08
C MET A 154 33.26 -4.26 31.30
N ALA A 155 33.78 -4.90 30.25
CA ALA A 155 34.93 -5.79 30.36
C ALA A 155 36.18 -5.06 30.88
N ARG A 156 36.45 -3.84 30.39
CA ARG A 156 37.56 -3.01 30.91
C ARG A 156 37.39 -2.69 32.40
N TYR A 157 36.17 -2.36 32.82
CA TYR A 157 35.87 -2.08 34.22
C TYR A 157 36.03 -3.33 35.10
N GLU A 158 35.58 -4.49 34.61
CA GLU A 158 35.74 -5.77 35.29
C GLU A 158 37.21 -6.16 35.43
N ASP A 159 38.04 -5.97 34.40
CA ASP A 159 39.48 -6.19 34.45
C ASP A 159 40.18 -5.30 35.48
N ASP A 160 39.87 -3.99 35.49
CA ASP A 160 40.44 -3.06 36.46
C ASP A 160 40.02 -3.40 37.90
N LEU A 161 38.77 -3.83 38.10
CA LEU A 161 38.27 -4.27 39.40
C LEU A 161 38.95 -5.57 39.85
N ALA A 162 39.11 -6.55 38.95
CA ALA A 162 39.80 -7.80 39.22
C ALA A 162 41.28 -7.55 39.57
N ARG A 163 41.95 -6.65 38.85
CA ARG A 163 43.33 -6.24 39.16
C ARG A 163 43.44 -5.61 40.54
N LYS A 164 42.52 -4.72 40.92
CA LYS A 164 42.50 -4.12 42.27
C LYS A 164 42.28 -5.17 43.36
N ARG A 165 41.39 -6.15 43.12
CA ARG A 165 41.17 -7.27 44.05
C ARG A 165 42.43 -8.12 44.23
N MET A 166 43.13 -8.43 43.13
CA MET A 166 44.39 -9.18 43.18
C MET A 166 45.48 -8.40 43.92
N GLN A 167 45.63 -7.10 43.66
CA GLN A 167 46.60 -6.25 44.37
C GLN A 167 46.30 -6.21 45.88
N ALA A 168 45.02 -6.09 46.26
CA ALA A 168 44.63 -6.12 47.67
C ALA A 168 44.95 -7.47 48.33
N SER A 169 44.65 -8.59 47.67
CA SER A 169 44.96 -9.92 48.22
C SER A 169 46.45 -10.23 48.31
N VAL A 170 47.26 -9.71 47.37
CA VAL A 170 48.73 -9.88 47.37
C VAL A 170 49.39 -9.00 48.44
N PHE A 171 48.79 -7.86 48.80
CA PHE A 171 49.33 -6.96 49.82
C PHE A 171 49.02 -7.42 51.26
N THR A 172 47.96 -8.21 51.48
CA THR A 172 47.53 -8.66 52.82
C THR A 172 47.92 -10.10 53.17
N GLY A 173 48.73 -10.78 52.35
CA GLY A 173 49.30 -12.11 52.63
C GLY A 173 50.81 -12.04 52.72
#